data_AF-A0A8J4SSH0-F1
#
_entry.id   AF-A0A8J4SSH0-F1
#
_cell.length_a   1.000
_cell.length_b   1.000
_cell.length_c   1.000
_cell.angle_alpha   90.00
_cell.angle_beta   90.00
_cell.angle_gamma   90.00
#
_symmetry.space_group_name_H-M   'P 1'
#
loop_
_entity.id
_entity.type
_entity.pdbx_description
1 polymer ?
#
loop_
_entity_poly.entity_id
_entity_poly.type
_entity_poly.pdbx_seq_one_letter_code
_entity_poly.pdbx_strand_id
1 'polypeptide(L)'
;MVDIAVADVQSNKLGHKERHQTRVSLSSEDPSKSDRKKVDLTNKLKQECRKLHIENEIFDRYMTKIGVNKFSSAPRAVAPASTEMFSTGPRVRSRIYTQVSDISTFSLPGRLVQLSAERKCMIAQCEQVEFKKDLTSLIDSCENILDELRASVEKFRLLEEDAIRERKAFDKNVSALVFDSEQCHNVHRAFVWFHQAYLKRMEISVQNMFLENEHLRENLKRLSRQLAESESQGETVHTIDVEEVQIKCNIHLRKLCDLQLRCVQAKGLSNRCTHLYDIQKLKLDRAIAESENLKTSTKRRIFMNEKIEERVRFYYESRFREAYKIHNMKARMESFKFPTMENFIQVVQADKELGRRLGIQSRRMRIAKVTDSSYYAKHSTHQLFGAFSTTAQKGMGPPKAKRVALRKQLCRLYSQLYSVSNRGSPSDRRYDTPVRLAMIHTY
;
A
#
# COMPACT_ATOMS: atom_id res chain seq x y z
N MET A 1 -18.62 -9.88 -24.43
CA MET A 1 -18.70 -10.44 -25.79
C MET A 1 -17.31 -10.96 -26.14
N VAL A 2 -17.11 -12.27 -26.01
CA VAL A 2 -15.85 -12.93 -26.36
C VAL A 2 -16.23 -14.07 -27.28
N ASP A 3 -15.81 -13.94 -28.54
CA ASP A 3 -16.00 -14.93 -29.60
C ASP A 3 -15.12 -16.16 -29.36
N ILE A 4 -15.72 -17.34 -29.47
CA ILE A 4 -15.01 -18.62 -29.48
C ILE A 4 -14.94 -19.08 -30.93
N ALA A 5 -13.75 -19.00 -31.53
CA ALA A 5 -13.46 -19.53 -32.85
C ALA A 5 -13.21 -21.04 -32.78
N VAL A 6 -13.93 -21.78 -33.62
CA VAL A 6 -13.79 -23.22 -33.87
C VAL A 6 -12.60 -23.44 -34.82
N ALA A 7 -11.70 -24.34 -34.45
CA ALA A 7 -10.53 -24.71 -35.24
C ALA A 7 -10.87 -25.83 -36.25
N ASP A 8 -10.65 -25.52 -37.53
CA ASP A 8 -10.66 -26.47 -38.65
C ASP A 8 -9.35 -27.27 -38.72
N VAL A 9 -9.47 -28.59 -38.84
CA VAL A 9 -8.33 -29.51 -39.04
C VAL A 9 -8.16 -29.76 -40.53
N GLN A 10 -7.12 -29.14 -41.11
CA GLN A 10 -6.58 -29.49 -42.42
C GLN A 10 -5.64 -30.70 -42.30
N SER A 11 -5.76 -31.68 -43.20
CA SER A 11 -4.76 -32.74 -43.39
C SER A 11 -4.41 -32.88 -44.87
N ASN A 12 -3.24 -32.32 -45.17
CA ASN A 12 -2.22 -32.62 -46.17
C ASN A 12 -2.52 -33.62 -47.30
N LYS A 13 -2.42 -33.08 -48.53
CA LYS A 13 -1.99 -33.77 -49.76
C LYS A 13 -0.52 -33.44 -50.03
N LEU A 14 0.26 -34.43 -50.46
CA LEU A 14 1.48 -34.39 -51.30
C LEU A 14 2.06 -35.82 -51.29
N GLY A 15 2.50 -36.46 -52.37
CA GLY A 15 2.64 -36.11 -53.78
C GLY A 15 3.40 -37.23 -54.52
N HIS A 16 3.32 -37.20 -55.87
CA HIS A 16 4.17 -37.85 -56.88
C HIS A 16 4.21 -39.41 -56.96
N LYS A 17 4.26 -40.07 -58.13
CA LYS A 17 5.00 -39.80 -59.38
C LYS A 17 4.51 -40.73 -60.51
N GLU A 18 4.39 -40.16 -61.73
CA GLU A 18 4.79 -40.67 -63.08
C GLU A 18 5.09 -42.19 -63.28
N ARG A 19 4.70 -42.89 -64.36
CA ARG A 19 4.72 -42.58 -65.81
C ARG A 19 4.02 -43.69 -66.64
N HIS A 20 3.51 -43.28 -67.80
CA HIS A 20 3.30 -44.00 -69.08
C HIS A 20 2.69 -45.42 -69.09
N GLN A 21 1.52 -45.55 -69.75
CA GLN A 21 1.43 -46.51 -70.86
C GLN A 21 0.27 -46.23 -71.83
N THR A 22 0.64 -46.40 -73.09
CA THR A 22 -0.12 -46.22 -74.33
C THR A 22 -1.04 -47.42 -74.57
N ARG A 23 -2.32 -47.16 -74.79
CA ARG A 23 -3.22 -47.75 -75.81
C ARG A 23 -2.99 -49.22 -76.23
N VAL A 24 -3.85 -50.14 -75.78
CA VAL A 24 -4.46 -51.21 -76.61
C VAL A 24 -5.86 -51.54 -76.07
N SER A 25 -6.80 -51.68 -77.01
CA SER A 25 -8.24 -51.88 -76.88
C SER A 25 -8.64 -53.31 -76.48
N LEU A 26 -9.92 -53.47 -76.09
CA LEU A 26 -10.77 -54.68 -76.09
C LEU A 26 -10.97 -55.43 -74.75
N SER A 27 -12.01 -55.07 -73.99
CA SER A 27 -13.28 -55.83 -73.92
C SER A 27 -14.23 -55.15 -72.92
N SER A 28 -15.46 -54.89 -73.35
CA SER A 28 -16.51 -54.20 -72.62
C SER A 28 -17.09 -55.04 -71.47
N GLU A 29 -16.91 -54.59 -70.23
CA GLU A 29 -17.92 -54.74 -69.17
C GLU A 29 -18.11 -53.39 -68.49
N ASP A 30 -19.37 -52.97 -68.34
CA ASP A 30 -19.78 -51.64 -67.86
C ASP A 30 -19.20 -51.29 -66.47
N PRO A 31 -18.29 -50.30 -66.34
CA PRO A 31 -17.64 -49.97 -65.07
C PRO A 31 -18.57 -49.32 -64.02
N SER A 32 -19.75 -48.80 -64.41
CA SER A 32 -20.61 -48.03 -63.49
C SER A 32 -21.40 -48.86 -62.48
N LYS A 33 -21.65 -50.15 -62.74
CA LYS A 33 -22.35 -51.05 -61.80
C LYS A 33 -21.40 -51.79 -60.86
N SER A 34 -20.17 -52.06 -61.29
CA SER A 34 -19.13 -52.69 -60.45
C SER A 34 -18.70 -51.77 -59.31
N ASP A 35 -18.50 -50.49 -59.59
CA ASP A 35 -17.98 -49.55 -58.59
C ASP A 35 -19.02 -49.20 -57.51
N ARG A 36 -20.31 -49.13 -57.86
CA ARG A 36 -21.40 -48.99 -56.88
C ARG A 36 -21.48 -50.19 -55.92
N LYS A 37 -21.38 -51.42 -56.46
CA LYS A 37 -21.37 -52.64 -55.63
C LYS A 37 -20.17 -52.69 -54.68
N LYS A 38 -19.00 -52.21 -55.11
CA LYS A 38 -17.80 -52.11 -54.26
C LYS A 38 -17.99 -51.09 -53.14
N VAL A 39 -18.56 -49.91 -53.43
CA VAL A 39 -18.85 -48.90 -52.41
C VAL A 39 -19.84 -49.44 -51.37
N ASP A 40 -20.91 -50.09 -51.79
CA ASP A 40 -21.89 -50.70 -50.89
C ASP A 40 -21.27 -51.79 -50.00
N LEU A 41 -20.39 -52.62 -50.58
CA LEU A 41 -19.67 -53.64 -49.83
C LEU A 41 -18.71 -53.03 -48.79
N THR A 42 -17.98 -51.96 -49.15
CA THR A 42 -17.09 -51.28 -48.21
C THR A 42 -17.85 -50.62 -47.06
N ASN A 43 -19.03 -50.05 -47.32
CA ASN A 43 -19.88 -49.47 -46.29
C ASN A 43 -20.44 -50.55 -45.35
N LYS A 44 -20.87 -51.69 -45.89
CA LYS A 44 -21.28 -52.86 -45.09
C LYS A 44 -20.14 -53.37 -44.22
N LEU A 45 -18.93 -53.53 -44.78
CA LEU A 45 -17.76 -53.98 -44.03
C LEU A 45 -17.41 -53.02 -42.90
N LYS A 46 -17.46 -51.71 -43.14
CA LYS A 46 -17.25 -50.69 -42.10
C LYS A 46 -18.30 -50.77 -41.00
N GLN A 47 -19.55 -51.03 -41.34
CA GLN A 47 -20.63 -51.18 -40.37
C GLN A 47 -20.42 -52.43 -39.51
N GLU A 48 -20.04 -53.56 -40.11
CA GLU A 48 -19.72 -54.79 -39.37
C GLU A 48 -18.48 -54.64 -38.49
N CYS A 49 -17.43 -53.97 -38.97
CA CYS A 49 -16.26 -53.64 -38.15
C CYS A 49 -16.63 -52.78 -36.93
N ARG A 50 -17.56 -51.82 -37.10
CA ARG A 50 -18.06 -51.00 -35.97
C ARG A 50 -18.86 -51.85 -34.97
N LYS A 51 -19.71 -52.77 -35.44
CA LYS A 51 -20.46 -53.68 -34.56
C LYS A 51 -19.52 -54.54 -33.73
N LEU A 52 -18.54 -55.18 -34.38
CA LEU A 52 -17.53 -56.00 -33.70
C LEU A 52 -16.69 -55.19 -32.72
N HIS A 53 -16.37 -53.95 -33.06
CA HIS A 53 -15.62 -53.07 -32.15
C HIS A 53 -16.42 -52.75 -30.88
N ILE A 54 -17.71 -52.39 -31.02
CA ILE A 54 -18.60 -52.15 -29.88
C ILE A 54 -18.77 -53.42 -29.04
N GLU A 55 -18.94 -54.58 -29.69
CA GLU A 55 -19.04 -55.88 -29.02
C GLU A 55 -17.78 -56.16 -28.19
N ASN A 56 -16.60 -56.02 -28.78
CA ASN A 56 -15.32 -56.20 -28.07
C ASN A 56 -15.19 -55.22 -26.90
N GLU A 57 -15.60 -53.96 -27.08
CA GLU A 57 -15.52 -52.94 -26.04
C GLU A 57 -16.43 -53.26 -24.84
N ILE A 58 -17.64 -53.78 -25.08
CA ILE A 58 -18.55 -54.27 -24.05
C ILE A 58 -17.88 -55.38 -23.22
N PHE A 59 -17.23 -56.33 -23.90
CA PHE A 59 -16.53 -57.41 -23.22
C PHE A 59 -15.29 -56.94 -22.48
N ASP A 60 -14.50 -56.03 -23.05
CA ASP A 60 -13.30 -55.48 -22.41
C ASP A 60 -13.64 -54.72 -21.12
N ARG A 61 -14.72 -53.93 -21.12
CA ARG A 61 -15.23 -53.25 -19.92
C ARG A 61 -15.68 -54.25 -18.86
N TYR A 62 -16.44 -55.27 -19.27
CA TYR A 62 -16.90 -56.32 -18.37
C TYR A 62 -15.72 -57.10 -17.74
N MET A 63 -14.73 -57.49 -18.56
CA MET A 63 -13.51 -58.19 -18.11
C MET A 63 -12.67 -57.32 -17.16
N THR A 64 -12.61 -56.02 -17.43
CA THR A 64 -11.94 -55.04 -16.55
C THR A 64 -12.66 -54.89 -15.21
N LYS A 65 -14.01 -54.88 -15.20
CA LYS A 65 -14.83 -54.81 -13.97
C LYS A 65 -14.71 -56.06 -13.09
N ILE A 66 -14.63 -57.24 -13.70
CA ILE A 66 -14.44 -58.52 -13.00
C ILE A 66 -12.99 -58.71 -12.54
N GLY A 67 -12.05 -57.98 -13.16
CA GLY A 67 -10.63 -58.05 -12.79
C GLY A 67 -9.94 -59.31 -13.29
N VAL A 68 -10.46 -59.95 -14.35
CA VAL A 68 -9.83 -61.15 -14.96
C VAL A 68 -8.41 -60.83 -15.45
N ASN A 69 -8.17 -59.60 -15.90
CA ASN A 69 -6.84 -59.14 -16.32
C ASN A 69 -5.82 -59.02 -15.17
N LYS A 70 -6.26 -59.04 -13.90
CA LYS A 70 -5.35 -59.04 -12.73
C LYS A 70 -4.78 -60.42 -12.41
N PHE A 71 -5.36 -61.49 -12.94
CA PHE A 71 -4.85 -62.86 -12.74
C PHE A 71 -3.77 -63.27 -13.75
N SER A 72 -3.64 -62.56 -14.88
CA SER A 72 -2.69 -62.89 -15.94
C SER A 72 -1.28 -62.31 -15.72
N SER A 73 -1.07 -61.46 -14.70
CA SER A 73 0.21 -60.77 -14.49
C SER A 73 0.60 -60.61 -13.01
N ALA A 74 0.52 -61.69 -12.22
CA ALA A 74 1.16 -61.72 -10.91
C ALA A 74 2.53 -62.43 -11.00
N PRO A 75 3.67 -61.72 -11.01
CA PRO A 75 4.95 -62.32 -10.65
C PRO A 75 4.95 -62.60 -9.15
N ARG A 76 5.32 -63.83 -8.80
CA ARG A 76 5.47 -64.33 -7.43
C ARG A 76 6.52 -63.50 -6.70
N ALA A 77 6.09 -62.55 -5.86
CA ALA A 77 6.96 -61.83 -4.94
C ALA A 77 6.47 -62.06 -3.51
N VAL A 78 7.43 -62.46 -2.67
CA VAL A 78 7.31 -62.71 -1.24
C VAL A 78 6.89 -61.42 -0.51
N ALA A 79 6.03 -61.56 0.51
CA ALA A 79 5.59 -60.47 1.38
C ALA A 79 6.77 -59.70 2.01
N PRO A 80 6.53 -58.44 2.44
CA PRO A 80 6.22 -58.30 3.86
C PRO A 80 5.04 -57.37 4.15
N ALA A 81 4.57 -57.51 5.39
CA ALA A 81 3.40 -56.92 5.99
C ALA A 81 3.43 -55.39 6.14
N SER A 82 2.22 -54.87 6.40
CA SER A 82 1.85 -53.62 7.08
C SER A 82 1.53 -52.41 6.20
N THR A 83 0.24 -52.08 6.13
CA THR A 83 -0.37 -50.82 6.62
C THR A 83 -1.79 -50.74 6.06
N GLU A 84 -2.76 -51.13 6.88
CA GLU A 84 -4.17 -50.83 6.62
C GLU A 84 -4.43 -49.35 6.91
N MET A 85 -5.03 -48.63 5.96
CA MET A 85 -5.95 -47.52 6.27
C MET A 85 -7.06 -47.42 5.22
N PHE A 86 -8.26 -47.77 5.67
CA PHE A 86 -9.58 -47.23 5.36
C PHE A 86 -9.88 -46.76 3.93
N SER A 87 -10.65 -47.58 3.21
CA SER A 87 -11.63 -47.11 2.22
C SER A 87 -12.99 -47.75 2.52
N THR A 88 -13.76 -47.09 3.39
CA THR A 88 -15.18 -47.36 3.60
C THR A 88 -15.98 -46.60 2.56
N GLY A 89 -16.45 -47.31 1.54
CA GLY A 89 -17.53 -46.88 0.65
C GLY A 89 -18.50 -48.06 0.45
N PRO A 90 -19.82 -47.87 0.59
CA PRO A 90 -20.78 -48.97 0.60
C PRO A 90 -20.95 -49.51 -0.81
N ARG A 91 -20.27 -50.62 -1.11
CA ARG A 91 -20.56 -51.43 -2.29
C ARG A 91 -21.89 -52.14 -2.07
N VAL A 92 -22.98 -51.51 -2.50
CA VAL A 92 -24.19 -52.24 -2.91
C VAL A 92 -23.85 -52.96 -4.22
N ARG A 93 -23.10 -54.07 -4.10
CA ARG A 93 -22.87 -55.00 -5.21
C ARG A 93 -23.82 -56.18 -5.06
N SER A 94 -24.99 -55.99 -5.66
CA SER A 94 -25.65 -56.92 -6.57
C SER A 94 -25.33 -58.41 -6.36
N ARG A 95 -26.36 -59.14 -5.92
CA ARG A 95 -26.47 -60.61 -5.83
C ARG A 95 -26.33 -61.35 -7.18
N ILE A 96 -25.89 -60.71 -8.26
CA ILE A 96 -25.79 -61.34 -9.59
C ILE A 96 -24.43 -62.04 -9.82
N TYR A 97 -23.41 -61.80 -8.99
CA TYR A 97 -22.08 -62.39 -9.18
C TYR A 97 -21.88 -63.81 -8.59
N THR A 98 -22.88 -64.42 -7.97
CA THR A 98 -22.74 -65.72 -7.27
C THR A 98 -22.83 -66.95 -8.17
N GLN A 99 -22.88 -66.82 -9.50
CA GLN A 99 -22.82 -67.96 -10.43
C GLN A 99 -21.49 -68.08 -11.21
N VAL A 100 -20.43 -67.38 -10.75
CA VAL A 100 -19.11 -67.40 -11.43
C VAL A 100 -18.05 -68.13 -10.59
N SER A 101 -18.42 -68.72 -9.46
CA SER A 101 -17.54 -69.55 -8.63
C SER A 101 -17.10 -70.87 -9.29
N ASP A 102 -17.68 -71.25 -10.42
CA ASP A 102 -17.33 -72.49 -11.15
C ASP A 102 -16.19 -72.31 -12.18
N ILE A 103 -15.55 -71.14 -12.25
CA ILE A 103 -14.44 -70.87 -13.20
C ILE A 103 -13.06 -71.35 -12.67
N SER A 104 -13.01 -72.02 -11.51
CA SER A 104 -11.74 -72.50 -10.90
C SER A 104 -11.05 -73.66 -11.66
N THR A 105 -11.57 -74.12 -12.79
CA THR A 105 -10.97 -75.21 -13.61
C THR A 105 -10.33 -74.77 -14.94
N PHE A 106 -10.29 -73.48 -15.26
CA PHE A 106 -9.72 -73.01 -16.54
C PHE A 106 -8.34 -72.36 -16.38
N SER A 107 -7.30 -73.21 -16.28
CA SER A 107 -5.91 -72.78 -16.50
C SER A 107 -5.07 -73.93 -17.06
N LEU A 108 -5.29 -74.29 -18.33
CA LEU A 108 -4.23 -74.84 -19.18
C LEU A 108 -3.83 -73.78 -20.22
N PRO A 109 -2.52 -73.55 -20.46
CA PRO A 109 -2.08 -72.58 -21.45
C PRO A 109 -2.48 -73.06 -22.84
N GLY A 110 -3.25 -72.25 -23.58
CA GLY A 110 -3.54 -72.49 -25.00
C GLY A 110 -4.98 -72.88 -25.36
N ARG A 111 -5.90 -73.03 -24.40
CA ARG A 111 -7.34 -73.20 -24.71
C ARG A 111 -8.05 -71.85 -24.71
N LEU A 112 -8.48 -71.40 -25.90
CA LEU A 112 -9.38 -70.26 -26.08
C LEU A 112 -10.68 -70.53 -25.30
N VAL A 113 -10.94 -69.73 -24.27
CA VAL A 113 -12.21 -69.77 -23.53
C VAL A 113 -13.29 -69.17 -24.42
N GLN A 114 -14.12 -70.03 -25.02
CA GLN A 114 -15.28 -69.59 -25.78
C GLN A 114 -16.46 -69.41 -24.83
N LEU A 115 -16.95 -68.17 -24.71
CA LEU A 115 -18.21 -67.89 -24.01
C LEU A 115 -19.37 -68.44 -24.84
N SER A 116 -20.32 -69.13 -24.18
CA SER A 116 -21.57 -69.54 -24.82
C SER A 116 -22.36 -68.30 -25.29
N ALA A 117 -23.15 -68.46 -26.35
CA ALA A 117 -23.96 -67.36 -26.90
C ALA A 117 -24.92 -66.76 -25.84
N GLU A 118 -25.44 -67.60 -24.95
CA GLU A 118 -26.27 -67.17 -23.81
C GLU A 118 -25.50 -66.28 -22.83
N ARG A 119 -24.27 -66.66 -22.46
CA ARG A 119 -23.41 -65.84 -21.59
C ARG A 119 -23.04 -64.52 -22.24
N LYS A 120 -22.75 -64.51 -23.55
CA LYS A 120 -22.50 -63.27 -24.31
C LYS A 120 -23.71 -62.35 -24.28
N CYS A 121 -24.92 -62.88 -24.47
CA CYS A 121 -26.16 -62.12 -24.43
C CYS A 121 -26.41 -61.53 -23.03
N MET A 122 -26.20 -62.32 -21.97
CA MET A 122 -26.34 -61.86 -20.59
C MET A 122 -25.36 -60.73 -20.24
N ILE A 123 -24.09 -60.84 -20.66
CA ILE A 123 -23.08 -59.78 -20.48
C ILE A 123 -23.52 -58.51 -21.22
N ALA A 124 -23.94 -58.64 -22.48
CA ALA A 124 -24.41 -57.50 -23.26
C ALA A 124 -25.63 -56.82 -22.63
N GLN A 125 -26.58 -57.58 -22.09
CA GLN A 125 -27.74 -57.02 -21.36
C GLN A 125 -27.33 -56.32 -20.07
N CYS A 126 -26.44 -56.92 -19.28
CA CYS A 126 -25.94 -56.30 -18.04
C CYS A 126 -25.22 -54.98 -18.32
N GLU A 127 -24.30 -54.98 -19.28
CA GLU A 127 -23.59 -53.77 -19.68
C GLU A 127 -24.57 -52.74 -20.24
N GLN A 128 -25.56 -53.14 -21.07
CA GLN A 128 -26.58 -52.21 -21.57
C GLN A 128 -27.36 -51.52 -20.44
N VAL A 129 -27.72 -52.23 -19.37
CA VAL A 129 -28.40 -51.65 -18.20
C VAL A 129 -27.46 -50.69 -17.46
N GLU A 130 -26.19 -51.06 -17.26
CA GLU A 130 -25.21 -50.18 -16.62
C GLU A 130 -24.93 -48.93 -17.45
N PHE A 131 -24.79 -49.04 -18.77
CA PHE A 131 -24.68 -47.90 -19.68
C PHE A 131 -25.85 -46.93 -19.58
N LYS A 132 -27.09 -47.44 -19.48
CA LYS A 132 -28.27 -46.59 -19.26
C LYS A 132 -28.22 -45.88 -17.91
N LYS A 133 -27.74 -46.55 -16.87
CA LYS A 133 -27.56 -45.97 -15.54
C LYS A 133 -26.47 -44.89 -15.52
N ASP A 134 -25.34 -45.14 -16.19
CA ASP A 134 -24.25 -44.17 -16.30
C ASP A 134 -24.68 -42.95 -17.13
N LEU A 135 -25.44 -43.19 -18.21
CA LEU A 135 -26.00 -42.11 -19.03
C LEU A 135 -26.98 -41.23 -18.24
N THR A 136 -27.90 -41.83 -17.48
CA THR A 136 -28.85 -41.08 -16.63
C THR A 136 -28.11 -40.32 -15.53
N SER A 137 -27.15 -40.94 -14.86
CA SER A 137 -26.31 -40.25 -13.87
C SER A 137 -25.51 -39.09 -14.47
N LEU A 138 -25.06 -39.21 -15.72
CA LEU A 138 -24.36 -38.14 -16.42
C LEU A 138 -25.30 -37.00 -16.80
N ILE A 139 -26.52 -37.32 -17.25
CA ILE A 139 -27.56 -36.32 -17.54
C ILE A 139 -27.89 -35.53 -16.27
N ASP A 140 -28.18 -36.21 -15.15
CA ASP A 140 -28.47 -35.58 -13.87
C ASP A 140 -27.30 -34.68 -13.42
N SER A 141 -26.06 -35.13 -13.60
CA SER A 141 -24.87 -34.32 -13.27
C SER A 141 -24.79 -33.07 -14.14
N CYS A 142 -25.07 -33.19 -15.44
CA CYS A 142 -25.08 -32.05 -16.36
C CYS A 142 -26.19 -31.06 -16.03
N GLU A 143 -27.40 -31.53 -15.71
CA GLU A 143 -28.52 -30.68 -15.29
C GLU A 143 -28.21 -29.91 -14.01
N ASN A 144 -27.63 -30.57 -13.00
CA ASN A 144 -27.19 -29.91 -11.77
C ASN A 144 -26.15 -28.80 -12.04
N ILE A 145 -25.17 -29.05 -12.92
CA ILE A 145 -24.17 -28.04 -13.32
C ILE A 145 -24.86 -26.89 -14.06
N LEU A 146 -25.79 -27.17 -14.97
CA LEU A 146 -26.54 -26.14 -15.68
C LEU A 146 -27.36 -25.26 -14.73
N ASP A 147 -28.01 -25.84 -13.73
CA ASP A 147 -28.79 -25.10 -12.75
C ASP A 147 -27.89 -24.26 -11.82
N GLU A 148 -26.71 -24.76 -11.43
CA GLU A 148 -25.71 -23.97 -10.69
C GLU A 148 -25.20 -22.78 -11.51
N LEU A 149 -24.91 -23.00 -12.80
CA LEU A 149 -24.47 -21.94 -13.69
C LEU A 149 -25.60 -20.90 -13.91
N ARG A 150 -26.84 -21.33 -14.10
CA ARG A 150 -28.01 -20.44 -14.21
C ARG A 150 -28.20 -19.60 -12.95
N ALA A 151 -28.16 -20.22 -11.78
CA ALA A 151 -28.27 -19.52 -10.50
C ALA A 151 -27.13 -18.49 -10.31
N SER A 152 -25.91 -18.85 -10.74
CA SER A 152 -24.75 -17.96 -10.68
C SER A 152 -24.90 -16.77 -11.63
N VAL A 153 -25.34 -16.99 -12.86
CA VAL A 153 -25.61 -15.92 -13.83
C VAL A 153 -26.67 -14.96 -13.29
N GLU A 154 -27.78 -15.48 -12.75
CA GLU A 154 -28.84 -14.64 -12.21
C GLU A 154 -28.36 -13.83 -11.00
N LYS A 155 -27.56 -14.43 -10.12
CA LYS A 155 -26.91 -13.70 -9.02
C LYS A 155 -26.03 -12.55 -9.53
N PHE A 156 -25.20 -12.78 -10.53
CA PHE A 156 -24.36 -11.73 -11.09
C PHE A 156 -25.17 -10.63 -11.77
N ARG A 157 -26.27 -10.99 -12.45
CA ARG A 157 -27.21 -10.04 -13.05
C ARG A 157 -27.80 -9.09 -12.00
N LEU A 158 -28.29 -9.63 -10.89
CA LEU A 158 -28.83 -8.82 -9.79
C LEU A 158 -27.77 -7.89 -9.16
N LEU A 159 -26.54 -8.40 -8.96
CA LEU A 159 -25.43 -7.60 -8.44
C LEU A 159 -25.03 -6.47 -9.41
N GLU A 160 -25.05 -6.73 -10.71
CA GLU A 160 -24.79 -5.72 -11.73
C GLU A 160 -25.88 -4.64 -11.73
N GLU A 161 -27.15 -5.02 -11.66
CA GLU A 161 -28.26 -4.09 -11.55
C GLU A 161 -28.15 -3.20 -10.30
N ASP A 162 -27.80 -3.78 -9.16
CA ASP A 162 -27.53 -3.04 -7.92
C ASP A 162 -26.37 -2.07 -8.07
N ALA A 163 -25.25 -2.52 -8.63
CA ALA A 163 -24.08 -1.68 -8.86
C ALA A 163 -24.39 -0.51 -9.80
N ILE A 164 -25.15 -0.74 -10.87
CA ILE A 164 -25.61 0.30 -11.80
C ILE A 164 -26.53 1.29 -11.11
N ARG A 165 -27.46 0.82 -10.27
CA ARG A 165 -28.36 1.70 -9.49
C ARG A 165 -27.57 2.59 -8.53
N GLU A 166 -26.65 2.02 -7.78
CA GLU A 166 -25.79 2.75 -6.84
C GLU A 166 -24.86 3.73 -7.56
N ARG A 167 -24.29 3.32 -8.70
CA ARG A 167 -23.48 4.19 -9.55
C ARG A 167 -24.28 5.39 -10.06
N LYS A 168 -25.49 5.16 -10.59
CA LYS A 168 -26.39 6.24 -11.04
C LYS A 168 -26.77 7.18 -9.90
N ALA A 169 -27.04 6.65 -8.70
CA ALA A 169 -27.35 7.46 -7.53
C ALA A 169 -26.13 8.29 -7.08
N PHE A 170 -24.94 7.71 -7.09
CA PHE A 170 -23.69 8.43 -6.81
C PHE A 170 -23.44 9.53 -7.84
N ASP A 171 -23.55 9.22 -9.12
CA ASP A 171 -23.29 10.19 -10.19
C ASP A 171 -24.27 11.36 -10.15
N LYS A 172 -25.54 11.08 -9.86
CA LYS A 172 -26.58 12.11 -9.70
C LYS A 172 -26.36 13.00 -8.47
N ASN A 173 -25.98 12.42 -7.33
CA ASN A 173 -25.96 13.14 -6.05
C ASN A 173 -24.59 13.72 -5.68
N VAL A 174 -23.50 13.14 -6.19
CA VAL A 174 -22.13 13.49 -5.84
C VAL A 174 -21.37 13.99 -7.07
N SER A 175 -21.29 13.20 -8.15
CA SER A 175 -20.51 13.58 -9.33
C SER A 175 -21.05 14.86 -9.99
N ALA A 176 -22.37 15.05 -10.04
CA ALA A 176 -22.99 16.27 -10.55
C ALA A 176 -22.51 17.56 -9.83
N LEU A 177 -22.24 17.48 -8.52
CA LEU A 177 -21.78 18.62 -7.72
C LEU A 177 -20.30 18.95 -7.93
N VAL A 178 -19.51 18.01 -8.44
CA VAL A 178 -18.07 18.22 -8.71
C VAL A 178 -17.88 19.16 -9.90
N PHE A 179 -18.76 19.08 -10.89
CA PHE A 179 -18.70 19.89 -12.11
C PHE A 179 -19.43 21.24 -11.98
N ASP A 180 -20.20 21.45 -10.91
CA ASP A 180 -20.86 22.72 -10.61
C ASP A 180 -19.94 23.62 -9.78
N SER A 181 -19.44 24.70 -10.40
CA SER A 181 -18.51 25.64 -9.76
C SER A 181 -19.11 26.36 -8.55
N GLU A 182 -20.43 26.51 -8.47
CA GLU A 182 -21.09 27.18 -7.34
C GLU A 182 -21.30 26.24 -6.16
N GLN A 183 -21.57 24.96 -6.42
CA GLN A 183 -21.90 23.97 -5.40
C GLN A 183 -20.75 23.02 -5.04
N CYS A 184 -19.58 23.15 -5.67
CA CYS A 184 -18.41 22.30 -5.45
C CYS A 184 -18.00 22.19 -3.95
N HIS A 185 -18.18 23.26 -3.18
CA HIS A 185 -17.91 23.27 -1.73
C HIS A 185 -18.78 22.29 -0.93
N ASN A 186 -19.93 21.84 -1.47
CA ASN A 186 -20.85 20.89 -0.83
C ASN A 186 -20.55 19.41 -1.19
N VAL A 187 -19.63 19.14 -2.12
CA VAL A 187 -19.29 17.78 -2.58
C VAL A 187 -18.91 16.86 -1.41
N HIS A 188 -18.10 17.34 -0.47
CA HIS A 188 -17.69 16.55 0.69
C HIS A 188 -18.91 16.13 1.54
N ARG A 189 -19.86 17.04 1.76
CA ARG A 189 -21.07 16.75 2.54
C ARG A 189 -21.97 15.75 1.82
N ALA A 190 -22.16 15.91 0.51
CA ALA A 190 -22.94 14.98 -0.31
C ALA A 190 -22.29 13.57 -0.35
N PHE A 191 -20.97 13.51 -0.46
CA PHE A 191 -20.21 12.25 -0.43
C PHE A 191 -20.38 11.50 0.90
N VAL A 192 -20.22 12.21 2.03
CA VAL A 192 -20.40 11.62 3.36
C VAL A 192 -21.84 11.14 3.55
N TRP A 193 -22.82 11.96 3.17
CA TRP A 193 -24.24 11.62 3.30
C TRP A 193 -24.61 10.40 2.45
N PHE A 194 -24.13 10.33 1.21
CA PHE A 194 -24.34 9.16 0.33
C PHE A 194 -23.83 7.87 0.98
N HIS A 195 -22.61 7.88 1.51
CA HIS A 195 -22.02 6.71 2.16
C HIS A 195 -22.73 6.34 3.46
N GLN A 196 -23.16 7.31 4.26
CA GLN A 196 -23.97 7.04 5.44
C GLN A 196 -25.32 6.39 5.07
N ALA A 197 -25.99 6.90 4.04
CA ALA A 197 -27.24 6.32 3.55
C ALA A 197 -27.03 4.91 2.98
N TYR A 198 -25.93 4.68 2.25
CA TYR A 198 -25.55 3.37 1.73
C TYR A 198 -25.28 2.36 2.85
N LEU A 199 -24.49 2.73 3.87
CA LEU A 199 -24.22 1.87 5.02
C LEU A 199 -25.50 1.51 5.78
N LYS A 200 -26.40 2.48 5.97
CA LYS A 200 -27.70 2.24 6.62
C LYS A 200 -28.57 1.26 5.83
N ARG A 201 -28.58 1.35 4.49
CA ARG A 201 -29.28 0.37 3.63
C ARG A 201 -28.69 -1.03 3.79
N MET A 202 -27.36 -1.14 3.85
CA MET A 202 -26.68 -2.42 4.08
C MET A 202 -26.99 -3.01 5.45
N GLU A 203 -27.04 -2.19 6.50
CA GLU A 203 -27.45 -2.65 7.83
C GLU A 203 -28.88 -3.20 7.85
N ILE A 204 -29.83 -2.49 7.23
CA ILE A 204 -31.22 -2.96 7.08
C ILE A 204 -31.28 -4.27 6.30
N SER A 205 -30.49 -4.41 5.22
CA SER A 205 -30.43 -5.64 4.45
C SER A 205 -29.92 -6.81 5.29
N VAL A 206 -28.87 -6.60 6.09
CA VAL A 206 -28.36 -7.62 7.02
C VAL A 206 -29.41 -8.03 8.05
N GLN A 207 -30.13 -7.07 8.62
CA GLN A 207 -31.22 -7.35 9.57
C GLN A 207 -32.35 -8.17 8.92
N ASN A 208 -32.75 -7.82 7.68
CA ASN A 208 -33.75 -8.57 6.93
C ASN A 208 -33.30 -10.02 6.69
N MET A 209 -32.04 -10.22 6.24
CA MET A 209 -31.49 -11.56 6.05
C MET A 209 -31.42 -12.36 7.36
N PHE A 210 -31.13 -11.70 8.48
CA PHE A 210 -31.13 -12.34 9.80
C PHE A 210 -32.52 -12.82 10.21
N LEU A 211 -33.53 -11.97 10.06
CA LEU A 211 -34.94 -12.32 10.35
C LEU A 211 -35.43 -13.47 9.46
N GLU A 212 -35.10 -13.42 8.17
CA GLU A 212 -35.44 -14.50 7.23
C GLU A 212 -34.73 -15.81 7.60
N ASN A 213 -33.47 -15.75 8.04
CA ASN A 213 -32.72 -16.93 8.49
C ASN A 213 -33.35 -17.55 9.75
N GLU A 214 -33.70 -16.73 10.74
CA GLU A 214 -34.41 -17.21 11.93
C GLU A 214 -35.76 -17.83 11.58
N HIS A 215 -36.54 -17.19 10.70
CA HIS A 215 -37.80 -17.75 10.21
C HIS A 215 -37.62 -19.11 9.51
N LEU A 216 -36.60 -19.25 8.67
CA LEU A 216 -36.26 -20.52 8.03
C LEU A 216 -35.83 -21.59 9.04
N ARG A 217 -35.09 -21.23 10.09
CA ARG A 217 -34.72 -22.15 11.17
C ARG A 217 -35.92 -22.63 11.96
N GLU A 218 -36.85 -21.74 12.28
CA GLU A 218 -38.11 -22.09 12.94
C GLU A 218 -38.95 -23.04 12.09
N ASN A 219 -39.05 -22.76 10.78
CA ASN A 219 -39.74 -23.63 9.84
C ASN A 219 -39.08 -25.02 9.76
N LEU A 220 -37.75 -25.09 9.72
CA LEU A 220 -37.01 -26.35 9.74
C LEU A 220 -37.29 -27.14 11.02
N LYS A 221 -37.27 -26.49 12.20
CA LYS A 221 -37.62 -27.12 13.48
C LYS A 221 -39.05 -27.63 13.50
N ARG A 222 -40.00 -26.88 12.90
CA ARG A 222 -41.40 -27.30 12.79
C ARG A 222 -41.54 -28.54 11.91
N LEU A 223 -40.97 -28.54 10.71
CA LEU A 223 -41.00 -29.69 9.80
C LEU A 223 -40.32 -30.92 10.42
N SER A 224 -39.21 -30.73 11.13
CA SER A 224 -38.51 -31.82 11.82
C SER A 224 -39.37 -32.45 12.92
N ARG A 225 -40.16 -31.64 13.66
CA ARG A 225 -41.11 -32.16 14.65
C ARG A 225 -42.26 -32.93 14.00
N GLN A 226 -42.82 -32.42 12.90
CA GLN A 226 -43.85 -33.12 12.14
C GLN A 226 -43.35 -34.48 11.63
N LEU A 227 -42.10 -34.54 11.16
CA LEU A 227 -41.48 -35.80 10.74
C LEU A 227 -41.35 -36.78 11.91
N ALA A 228 -40.86 -36.32 13.06
CA ALA A 228 -40.75 -37.15 14.27
C ALA A 228 -42.12 -37.64 14.78
N GLU A 229 -43.16 -36.80 14.68
CA GLU A 229 -44.54 -37.17 15.02
C GLU A 229 -45.08 -38.25 14.06
N SER A 230 -44.85 -38.11 12.74
CA SER A 230 -45.23 -39.14 11.76
C SER A 230 -44.48 -40.47 11.96
N GLU A 231 -43.19 -40.42 12.33
CA GLU A 231 -42.42 -41.62 12.67
C GLU A 231 -42.96 -42.29 13.94
N SER A 232 -43.38 -41.50 14.93
CA SER A 232 -43.95 -42.00 16.20
C SER A 232 -45.36 -42.59 16.06
N GLN A 233 -46.13 -42.16 15.06
CA GLN A 233 -47.46 -42.70 14.77
C GLN A 233 -47.43 -44.13 14.21
N GLY A 234 -46.23 -44.69 13.98
CA GLY A 234 -46.09 -46.09 13.61
C GLY A 234 -46.85 -46.42 12.32
N GLU A 235 -46.97 -45.46 11.42
CA GLU A 235 -47.33 -45.74 10.04
C GLU A 235 -46.20 -46.60 9.50
N THR A 236 -46.48 -47.89 9.32
CA THR A 236 -45.49 -48.93 9.08
C THR A 236 -44.56 -48.52 7.95
N VAL A 237 -43.35 -48.09 8.33
CA VAL A 237 -42.25 -47.71 7.45
C VAL A 237 -42.08 -48.81 6.43
N HIS A 238 -42.56 -48.55 5.23
CA HIS A 238 -42.39 -49.48 4.13
C HIS A 238 -40.89 -49.55 3.85
N THR A 239 -40.41 -50.69 3.35
CA THR A 239 -39.03 -50.82 2.87
C THR A 239 -38.64 -49.71 1.88
N ILE A 240 -39.63 -49.15 1.18
CA ILE A 240 -39.51 -47.97 0.32
C ILE A 240 -39.07 -46.73 1.10
N ASP A 241 -39.57 -46.51 2.32
CA ASP A 241 -39.24 -45.34 3.15
C ASP A 241 -37.80 -45.41 3.69
N VAL A 242 -37.31 -46.62 4.02
CA VAL A 242 -35.91 -46.83 4.43
C VAL A 242 -34.96 -46.56 3.26
N GLU A 243 -35.28 -47.05 2.07
CA GLU A 243 -34.52 -46.75 0.86
C GLU A 243 -34.59 -45.26 0.52
N GLU A 244 -35.74 -44.61 0.68
CA GLU A 244 -35.90 -43.18 0.46
C GLU A 244 -35.04 -42.35 1.44
N VAL A 245 -35.02 -42.70 2.72
CA VAL A 245 -34.14 -42.06 3.72
C VAL A 245 -32.67 -42.25 3.36
N GLN A 246 -32.28 -43.44 2.90
CA GLN A 246 -30.91 -43.70 2.47
C GLN A 246 -30.53 -42.90 1.21
N ILE A 247 -31.47 -42.72 0.27
CA ILE A 247 -31.30 -41.85 -0.89
C ILE A 247 -31.15 -40.39 -0.43
N LYS A 248 -32.04 -39.90 0.45
CA LYS A 248 -31.98 -38.53 1.00
C LYS A 248 -30.66 -38.28 1.74
N CYS A 249 -30.20 -39.21 2.58
CA CYS A 249 -28.91 -39.11 3.26
C CYS A 249 -27.74 -39.00 2.27
N ASN A 250 -27.73 -39.81 1.22
CA ASN A 250 -26.69 -39.72 0.18
C ASN A 250 -26.74 -38.38 -0.58
N ILE A 251 -27.93 -37.86 -0.88
CA ILE A 251 -28.11 -36.55 -1.50
C ILE A 251 -27.57 -35.44 -0.58
N HIS A 252 -27.91 -35.48 0.70
CA HIS A 252 -27.41 -34.52 1.68
C HIS A 252 -25.90 -34.61 1.86
N LEU A 253 -25.32 -35.81 1.87
CA LEU A 253 -23.87 -36.01 1.97
C LEU A 253 -23.13 -35.44 0.76
N ARG A 254 -23.65 -35.63 -0.46
CA ARG A 254 -23.10 -34.99 -1.67
C ARG A 254 -23.18 -33.47 -1.58
N LYS A 255 -24.33 -32.94 -1.17
CA LYS A 255 -24.51 -31.49 -0.98
C LYS A 255 -23.56 -30.93 0.07
N LEU A 256 -23.25 -31.69 1.12
CA LEU A 256 -22.27 -31.32 2.13
C LEU A 256 -20.85 -31.32 1.56
N CYS A 257 -20.49 -32.31 0.74
CA CYS A 257 -19.20 -32.34 0.04
C CYS A 257 -19.04 -31.15 -0.93
N ASP A 258 -20.08 -30.82 -1.69
CA ASP A 258 -20.08 -29.66 -2.59
C ASP A 258 -19.93 -28.34 -1.83
N LEU A 259 -20.68 -28.19 -0.74
CA LEU A 259 -20.55 -27.02 0.15
C LEU A 259 -19.15 -26.92 0.76
N GLN A 260 -18.55 -28.05 1.14
CA GLN A 260 -17.19 -28.09 1.67
C GLN A 260 -16.17 -27.68 0.61
N LEU A 261 -16.31 -28.15 -0.64
CA LEU A 261 -15.46 -27.74 -1.75
C LEU A 261 -15.59 -26.23 -2.03
N ARG A 262 -16.81 -25.71 -2.09
CA ARG A 262 -17.07 -24.26 -2.23
C ARG A 262 -16.46 -23.47 -1.07
N CYS A 263 -16.51 -23.99 0.16
CA CYS A 263 -15.90 -23.36 1.33
C CYS A 263 -14.36 -23.30 1.21
N VAL A 264 -13.73 -24.38 0.72
CA VAL A 264 -12.28 -24.42 0.45
C VAL A 264 -11.90 -23.41 -0.63
N GLN A 265 -12.67 -23.32 -1.72
CA GLN A 265 -12.45 -22.33 -2.78
C GLN A 265 -12.61 -20.89 -2.26
N ALA A 266 -13.67 -20.62 -1.50
CA ALA A 266 -13.90 -19.32 -0.88
C ALA A 266 -12.77 -18.94 0.10
N LYS A 267 -12.26 -19.90 0.89
CA LYS A 267 -11.10 -19.69 1.76
C LYS A 267 -9.84 -19.37 0.96
N GLY A 268 -9.61 -20.06 -0.16
CA GLY A 268 -8.50 -19.76 -1.07
C GLY A 268 -8.58 -18.33 -1.64
N LEU A 269 -9.77 -17.90 -2.07
CA LEU A 269 -10.01 -16.53 -2.54
C LEU A 269 -9.82 -15.50 -1.42
N SER A 270 -10.36 -15.74 -0.24
CA SER A 270 -10.21 -14.88 0.94
C SER A 270 -8.74 -14.69 1.32
N ASN A 271 -7.95 -15.77 1.33
CA ASN A 271 -6.51 -15.71 1.58
C ASN A 271 -5.78 -14.88 0.51
N ARG A 272 -6.11 -15.07 -0.77
CA ARG A 272 -5.52 -14.30 -1.87
C ARG A 272 -5.86 -12.82 -1.77
N CYS A 273 -7.11 -12.48 -1.47
CA CYS A 273 -7.55 -11.09 -1.27
C CYS A 273 -6.85 -10.45 -0.06
N THR A 274 -6.72 -11.18 1.05
CA THR A 274 -6.00 -10.72 2.24
C THR A 274 -4.53 -10.43 1.93
N HIS A 275 -3.87 -11.34 1.20
CA HIS A 275 -2.48 -11.13 0.80
C HIS A 275 -2.30 -9.92 -0.12
N LEU A 276 -3.21 -9.73 -1.10
CA LEU A 276 -3.19 -8.54 -1.96
C LEU A 276 -3.44 -7.26 -1.16
N TYR A 277 -4.36 -7.29 -0.20
CA TYR A 277 -4.62 -6.16 0.70
C TYR A 277 -3.37 -5.81 1.51
N ASP A 278 -2.69 -6.79 2.10
CA ASP A 278 -1.46 -6.56 2.89
C ASP A 278 -0.35 -5.94 2.03
N ILE A 279 -0.18 -6.40 0.79
CA ILE A 279 0.78 -5.81 -0.14
C ILE A 279 0.44 -4.33 -0.42
N GLN A 280 -0.83 -4.02 -0.67
CA GLN A 280 -1.24 -2.64 -0.96
C GLN A 280 -1.13 -1.74 0.27
N LYS A 281 -1.45 -2.26 1.46
CA LYS A 281 -1.25 -1.57 2.73
C LYS A 281 0.23 -1.22 2.93
N LEU A 282 1.14 -2.17 2.73
CA LEU A 282 2.59 -1.91 2.82
C LEU A 282 3.07 -0.87 1.81
N LYS A 283 2.54 -0.86 0.58
CA LYS A 283 2.86 0.17 -0.41
C LYS A 283 2.38 1.55 0.02
N LEU A 284 1.16 1.63 0.57
CA LEU A 284 0.60 2.87 1.08
C LEU A 284 1.42 3.40 2.27
N ASP A 285 1.77 2.54 3.22
CA ASP A 285 2.58 2.92 4.39
C ASP A 285 3.95 3.47 3.98
N ARG A 286 4.59 2.86 2.97
CA ARG A 286 5.84 3.37 2.39
C ARG A 286 5.66 4.74 1.74
N ALA A 287 4.60 4.93 0.95
CA ALA A 287 4.30 6.21 0.30
C ALA A 287 4.00 7.32 1.33
N ILE A 288 3.31 7.00 2.42
CA ILE A 288 3.07 7.93 3.54
C ILE A 288 4.40 8.31 4.21
N ALA A 289 5.26 7.34 4.51
CA ALA A 289 6.57 7.59 5.11
C ALA A 289 7.45 8.47 4.19
N GLU A 290 7.45 8.20 2.88
CA GLU A 290 8.14 9.03 1.90
C GLU A 290 7.56 10.44 1.82
N SER A 291 6.23 10.60 1.85
CA SER A 291 5.57 11.90 1.87
C SER A 291 5.98 12.72 3.10
N GLU A 292 6.02 12.12 4.28
CA GLU A 292 6.49 12.79 5.52
C GLU A 292 7.98 13.16 5.43
N ASN A 293 8.83 12.30 4.87
CA ASN A 293 10.23 12.60 4.61
C ASN A 293 10.38 13.79 3.62
N LEU A 294 9.57 13.84 2.57
CA LEU A 294 9.57 14.96 1.62
C LEU A 294 9.07 16.24 2.27
N LYS A 295 8.00 16.20 3.08
CA LYS A 295 7.51 17.36 3.83
C LYS A 295 8.57 17.92 4.76
N THR A 296 9.28 17.07 5.51
CA THR A 296 10.36 17.52 6.41
C THR A 296 11.55 18.08 5.63
N SER A 297 11.93 17.46 4.50
CA SER A 297 12.97 17.97 3.59
C SER A 297 12.60 19.34 3.02
N THR A 298 11.36 19.52 2.56
CA THR A 298 10.84 20.79 2.05
C THR A 298 10.85 21.87 3.12
N LYS A 299 10.40 21.57 4.34
CA LYS A 299 10.47 22.51 5.47
C LYS A 299 11.91 22.96 5.76
N ARG A 300 12.88 22.04 5.73
CA ARG A 300 14.31 22.37 5.91
C ARG A 300 14.81 23.29 4.79
N ARG A 301 14.43 23.03 3.53
CA ARG A 301 14.82 23.88 2.39
C ARG A 301 14.21 25.28 2.48
N ILE A 302 12.93 25.39 2.85
CA ILE A 302 12.26 26.68 3.06
C ILE A 302 13.00 27.49 4.14
N PHE A 303 13.27 26.89 5.29
CA PHE A 303 14.02 27.54 6.37
C PHE A 303 15.41 28.02 5.92
N MET A 304 16.14 27.18 5.15
CA MET A 304 17.44 27.57 4.62
C MET A 304 17.34 28.72 3.61
N ASN A 305 16.32 28.72 2.75
CA ASN A 305 16.07 29.82 1.81
C ASN A 305 15.76 31.12 2.54
N GLU A 306 14.92 31.10 3.58
CA GLU A 306 14.65 32.27 4.42
C GLU A 306 15.94 32.84 5.03
N LYS A 307 16.86 31.97 5.48
CA LYS A 307 18.18 32.38 5.99
C LYS A 307 19.10 32.97 4.92
N ILE A 308 19.03 32.47 3.69
CA ILE A 308 19.76 33.03 2.56
C ILE A 308 19.19 34.41 2.21
N GLU A 309 17.86 34.55 2.13
CA GLU A 309 17.19 35.81 1.85
C GLU A 309 17.51 36.88 2.90
N GLU A 310 17.52 36.52 4.19
CA GLU A 310 17.93 37.39 5.29
C GLU A 310 19.38 37.89 5.10
N ARG A 311 20.31 36.99 4.76
CA ARG A 311 21.72 37.36 4.49
C ARG A 311 21.88 38.24 3.27
N VAL A 312 21.15 37.94 2.18
CA VAL A 312 21.18 38.72 0.95
C VAL A 312 20.64 40.13 1.20
N ARG A 313 19.54 40.26 1.96
CA ARG A 313 18.99 41.56 2.37
C ARG A 313 20.01 42.37 3.18
N PHE A 314 20.62 41.73 4.18
CA PHE A 314 21.67 42.36 5.00
C PHE A 314 22.86 42.83 4.16
N TYR A 315 23.29 42.03 3.18
CA TYR A 315 24.37 42.40 2.26
C TYR A 315 24.01 43.63 1.43
N TYR A 316 22.80 43.69 0.85
CA TYR A 316 22.36 44.86 0.07
C TYR A 316 22.25 46.12 0.93
N GLU A 317 21.72 46.03 2.16
CA GLU A 317 21.68 47.17 3.10
C GLU A 317 23.08 47.66 3.49
N SER A 318 24.02 46.74 3.72
CA SER A 318 25.40 47.06 4.06
C SER A 318 26.11 47.74 2.89
N ARG A 319 25.98 47.17 1.68
CA ARG A 319 26.49 47.75 0.44
C ARG A 319 25.92 49.15 0.19
N PHE A 320 24.63 49.36 0.42
CA PHE A 320 24.00 50.67 0.27
C PHE A 320 24.57 51.69 1.27
N ARG A 321 24.73 51.30 2.54
CA ARG A 321 25.35 52.14 3.58
C ARG A 321 26.79 52.52 3.24
N GLU A 322 27.58 51.57 2.73
CA GLU A 322 28.95 51.83 2.29
C GLU A 322 28.99 52.76 1.08
N ALA A 323 28.16 52.52 0.06
CA ALA A 323 28.07 53.39 -1.10
C ALA A 323 27.69 54.83 -0.71
N TYR A 324 26.74 54.99 0.22
CA TYR A 324 26.35 56.29 0.76
C TYR A 324 27.50 56.99 1.49
N LYS A 325 28.27 56.26 2.33
CA LYS A 325 29.46 56.81 3.01
C LYS A 325 30.52 57.25 1.99
N ILE A 326 30.80 56.43 0.99
CA ILE A 326 31.77 56.75 -0.08
C ILE A 326 31.32 58.01 -0.82
N HIS A 327 30.03 58.11 -1.17
CA HIS A 327 29.47 59.29 -1.83
C HIS A 327 29.63 60.56 -0.97
N ASN A 328 29.27 60.51 0.31
CA ASN A 328 29.44 61.63 1.23
C ASN A 328 30.92 62.02 1.40
N MET A 329 31.84 61.06 1.47
CA MET A 329 33.26 61.35 1.53
C MET A 329 33.76 62.05 0.26
N LYS A 330 33.34 61.58 -0.93
CA LYS A 330 33.67 62.25 -2.20
C LYS A 330 33.14 63.69 -2.25
N ALA A 331 31.88 63.92 -1.87
CA ALA A 331 31.31 65.26 -1.81
C ALA A 331 32.05 66.18 -0.81
N ARG A 332 32.48 65.63 0.34
CA ARG A 332 33.32 66.37 1.30
C ARG A 332 34.71 66.67 0.75
N MET A 333 35.31 65.74 0.00
CA MET A 333 36.61 65.97 -0.66
C MET A 333 36.51 67.04 -1.76
N GLU A 334 35.42 67.05 -2.53
CA GLU A 334 35.18 68.06 -3.58
C GLU A 334 34.95 69.46 -2.99
N SER A 335 34.22 69.54 -1.86
CA SER A 335 34.01 70.81 -1.14
C SER A 335 35.21 71.26 -0.30
N PHE A 336 36.13 70.34 0.01
CA PHE A 336 37.35 70.65 0.76
C PHE A 336 38.36 71.35 -0.15
N LYS A 337 38.39 72.68 -0.05
CA LYS A 337 39.44 73.50 -0.67
C LYS A 337 40.63 73.58 0.28
N PHE A 338 41.81 73.20 -0.21
CA PHE A 338 43.04 73.47 0.51
C PHE A 338 43.18 74.98 0.71
N PRO A 339 43.44 75.45 1.95
CA PRO A 339 43.76 76.84 2.16
C PRO A 339 44.94 77.23 1.27
N THR A 340 44.79 78.30 0.49
CA THR A 340 45.91 78.85 -0.27
C THR A 340 47.07 79.15 0.67
N MET A 341 48.31 79.02 0.19
CA MET A 341 49.52 79.25 1.01
C MET A 341 49.48 80.60 1.74
N GLU A 342 48.92 81.63 1.10
CA GLU A 342 48.71 82.95 1.70
C GLU A 342 47.74 82.92 2.90
N ASN A 343 46.58 82.27 2.76
CA ASN A 343 45.62 82.09 3.86
C ASN A 343 46.23 81.28 5.00
N PHE A 344 47.03 80.26 4.68
CA PHE A 344 47.74 79.47 5.68
C PHE A 344 48.76 80.34 6.45
N ILE A 345 49.56 81.15 5.76
CA ILE A 345 50.51 82.08 6.37
C ILE A 345 49.77 83.09 7.26
N GLN A 346 48.65 83.66 6.80
CA GLN A 346 47.84 84.59 7.57
C GLN A 346 47.30 83.96 8.86
N VAL A 347 46.77 82.73 8.79
CA VAL A 347 46.28 82.00 9.96
C VAL A 347 47.42 81.69 10.93
N VAL A 348 48.58 81.25 10.45
CA VAL A 348 49.76 80.99 11.31
C VAL A 348 50.28 82.27 11.95
N GLN A 349 50.26 83.39 11.23
CA GLN A 349 50.62 84.70 11.79
C GLN A 349 49.61 85.16 12.84
N ALA A 350 48.31 85.03 12.57
CA ALA A 350 47.24 85.33 13.52
C ALA A 350 47.34 84.46 14.78
N ASP A 351 47.70 83.18 14.63
CA ASP A 351 47.92 82.26 15.75
C ASP A 351 49.14 82.65 16.58
N LYS A 352 50.26 83.04 15.95
CA LYS A 352 51.42 83.60 16.66
C LYS A 352 51.10 84.91 17.39
N GLU A 353 50.32 85.79 16.77
CA GLU A 353 49.82 87.04 17.35
C GLU A 353 48.93 86.76 18.58
N LEU A 354 47.98 85.84 18.45
CA LEU A 354 47.13 85.36 19.53
C LEU A 354 47.95 84.72 20.66
N GLY A 355 48.92 83.88 20.33
CA GLY A 355 49.85 83.28 21.29
C GLY A 355 50.66 84.33 22.05
N ARG A 356 51.13 85.39 21.37
CA ARG A 356 51.78 86.54 22.02
C ARG A 356 50.81 87.29 22.94
N ARG A 357 49.59 87.58 22.50
CA ARG A 357 48.56 88.24 23.32
C ARG A 357 48.18 87.40 24.54
N LEU A 358 48.02 86.09 24.37
CA LEU A 358 47.78 85.14 25.44
C LEU A 358 48.97 85.10 26.42
N GLY A 359 50.20 85.13 25.91
CA GLY A 359 51.41 85.22 26.72
C GLY A 359 51.50 86.51 27.55
N ILE A 360 51.18 87.66 26.93
CA ILE A 360 51.10 88.95 27.61
C ILE A 360 49.99 88.93 28.67
N GLN A 361 48.80 88.42 28.35
CA GLN A 361 47.70 88.30 29.31
C GLN A 361 48.03 87.35 30.45
N SER A 362 48.67 86.21 30.15
CA SER A 362 49.16 85.27 31.16
C SER A 362 50.20 85.91 32.07
N ARG A 363 51.10 86.73 31.51
CA ARG A 363 52.07 87.52 32.28
C ARG A 363 51.39 88.60 33.11
N ARG A 364 50.41 89.33 32.57
CA ARG A 364 49.61 90.33 33.29
C ARG A 364 48.82 89.70 34.43
N MET A 365 48.16 88.56 34.21
CA MET A 365 47.52 87.78 35.28
C MET A 365 48.53 87.33 36.33
N ARG A 366 49.73 86.90 35.93
CA ARG A 366 50.79 86.52 36.88
C ARG A 366 51.25 87.72 37.71
N ILE A 367 51.46 88.88 37.10
CA ILE A 367 51.79 90.13 37.80
C ILE A 367 50.65 90.52 38.71
N ALA A 368 49.41 90.57 38.22
CA ALA A 368 48.22 90.87 39.01
C ALA A 368 48.08 89.94 40.22
N LYS A 369 48.33 88.63 40.04
CA LYS A 369 48.32 87.64 41.12
C LYS A 369 49.44 87.89 42.14
N VAL A 370 50.64 88.27 41.68
CA VAL A 370 51.77 88.62 42.56
C VAL A 370 51.52 89.96 43.27
N THR A 371 50.92 90.95 42.61
CA THR A 371 50.57 92.24 43.21
C THR A 371 49.41 92.13 44.18
N ASP A 372 48.37 91.33 43.88
CA ASP A 372 47.31 91.00 44.84
C ASP A 372 47.92 90.26 46.03
N SER A 373 48.72 89.22 45.80
CA SER A 373 49.40 88.51 46.89
C SER A 373 50.33 89.41 47.69
N SER A 374 50.96 90.42 47.07
CA SER A 374 51.77 91.45 47.74
C SER A 374 50.93 92.53 48.43
N TYR A 375 49.74 92.85 47.94
CA TYR A 375 48.81 93.80 48.54
C TYR A 375 48.16 93.17 49.77
N TYR A 376 47.74 91.91 49.70
CA TYR A 376 47.35 91.12 50.86
C TYR A 376 48.52 90.85 51.82
N ALA A 377 49.77 90.71 51.36
CA ALA A 377 50.94 90.65 52.24
C ALA A 377 51.21 91.99 52.95
N LYS A 378 51.08 93.14 52.26
CA LYS A 378 51.30 94.48 52.85
C LYS A 378 50.15 94.97 53.73
N HIS A 379 48.89 94.58 53.44
CA HIS A 379 47.74 94.85 54.29
C HIS A 379 47.57 93.85 55.44
N SER A 380 48.17 92.65 55.35
CA SER A 380 48.31 91.74 56.49
C SER A 380 49.42 92.17 57.45
N THR A 381 50.46 92.87 56.98
CA THR A 381 51.52 93.45 57.84
C THR A 381 51.17 94.78 58.50
N HIS A 382 50.05 95.42 58.15
CA HIS A 382 49.54 96.63 58.81
C HIS A 382 48.26 96.42 59.66
N GLN A 383 47.81 95.17 59.84
CA GLN A 383 46.78 94.79 60.83
C GLN A 383 47.22 93.67 61.79
N LEU A 384 48.51 93.31 61.83
CA LEU A 384 49.06 92.30 62.74
C LEU A 384 50.29 92.81 63.50
N PHE A 385 50.20 94.04 64.01
CA PHE A 385 51.03 94.57 65.09
C PHE A 385 50.11 95.20 66.14
N GLY A 386 49.38 94.35 66.87
CA GLY A 386 48.43 94.82 67.87
C GLY A 386 47.47 93.76 68.40
N ALA A 387 47.97 92.59 68.80
CA ALA A 387 47.42 91.74 69.85
C ALA A 387 48.21 90.42 69.95
N PHE A 388 49.27 90.44 70.75
CA PHE A 388 49.58 89.33 71.66
C PHE A 388 48.36 89.19 72.61
N SER A 389 47.86 88.04 73.07
CA SER A 389 48.51 86.81 73.52
C SER A 389 47.43 85.77 73.94
N THR A 390 47.84 84.50 74.02
CA THR A 390 47.32 83.43 74.89
C THR A 390 45.88 82.93 74.73
N THR A 391 45.71 81.72 74.16
CA THR A 391 45.09 80.57 74.86
C THR A 391 45.46 79.25 74.19
N ALA A 392 45.68 78.25 75.03
CA ALA A 392 45.98 76.86 74.72
C ALA A 392 44.81 76.09 74.08
N GLN A 393 45.14 74.90 73.55
CA GLN A 393 44.33 73.67 73.39
C GLN A 393 44.05 73.15 71.96
N LYS A 394 44.33 71.85 71.80
CA LYS A 394 43.73 70.85 70.88
C LYS A 394 43.94 71.12 69.38
N GLY A 395 44.71 70.31 68.63
CA GLY A 395 44.56 68.86 68.54
C GLY A 395 43.28 68.50 67.79
N MET A 396 43.31 68.49 66.44
CA MET A 396 42.49 67.63 65.58
C MET A 396 42.82 67.88 64.09
N GLY A 397 43.45 66.89 63.46
CA GLY A 397 43.57 66.83 62.01
C GLY A 397 42.20 66.76 61.32
N PRO A 398 42.11 67.11 60.03
CA PRO A 398 40.85 67.11 59.31
C PRO A 398 40.22 65.70 59.34
N PRO A 399 38.91 65.58 59.63
CA PRO A 399 38.28 64.31 59.86
C PRO A 399 38.42 63.42 58.62
N LYS A 400 38.84 62.17 58.83
CA LYS A 400 38.99 61.13 57.80
C LYS A 400 37.76 61.03 56.87
N ALA A 401 36.58 61.46 57.33
CA ALA A 401 35.36 61.59 56.55
C ALA A 401 35.45 62.54 55.33
N LYS A 402 36.17 63.66 55.40
CA LYS A 402 36.31 64.60 54.25
C LYS A 402 37.26 64.08 53.17
N ARG A 403 38.31 63.32 53.53
CA ARG A 403 39.17 62.62 52.55
C ARG A 403 38.45 61.45 51.87
N VAL A 404 37.60 60.73 52.59
CA VAL A 404 36.78 59.65 52.02
C VAL A 404 35.70 60.21 51.10
N ALA A 405 35.07 61.35 51.44
CA ALA A 405 34.09 62.01 50.58
C ALA A 405 34.69 62.47 49.24
N LEU A 406 35.88 63.07 49.27
CA LEU A 406 36.62 63.49 48.07
C LEU A 406 37.07 62.30 47.21
N ARG A 407 37.54 61.20 47.84
CA ARG A 407 37.83 59.95 47.11
C ARG A 407 36.58 59.34 46.48
N LYS A 408 35.43 59.35 47.18
CA LYS A 408 34.14 58.86 46.64
C LYS A 408 33.64 59.72 45.48
N GLN A 409 33.83 61.03 45.52
CA GLN A 409 33.47 61.93 44.42
C GLN A 409 34.34 61.70 43.19
N LEU A 410 35.66 61.53 43.36
CA LEU A 410 36.58 61.21 42.27
C LEU A 410 36.29 59.84 41.65
N CYS A 411 36.00 58.81 42.45
CA CYS A 411 35.61 57.49 41.91
C CYS A 411 34.27 57.53 41.14
N ARG A 412 33.28 58.33 41.58
CA ARG A 412 32.00 58.48 40.85
C ARG A 412 32.19 59.15 39.50
N LEU A 413 33.01 60.19 39.42
CA LEU A 413 33.31 60.87 38.15
C LEU A 413 34.10 59.95 37.19
N TYR A 414 35.04 59.15 37.73
CA TYR A 414 35.79 58.19 36.92
C TYR A 414 34.89 57.05 36.37
N SER A 415 33.95 56.54 37.17
CA SER A 415 32.97 55.54 36.70
C SER A 415 31.96 56.11 35.69
N GLN A 416 31.56 57.38 35.83
CA GLN A 416 30.68 58.03 34.85
C GLN A 416 31.38 58.19 33.50
N LEU A 417 32.65 58.58 33.48
CA LEU A 417 33.45 58.68 32.25
C LEU A 417 33.66 57.31 31.58
N TYR A 418 33.89 56.24 32.36
CA TYR A 418 34.05 54.89 31.81
C TYR A 418 32.73 54.27 31.30
N SER A 419 31.59 54.62 31.89
CA SER A 419 30.28 54.09 31.47
C SER A 419 29.72 54.74 30.19
N VAL A 420 30.18 55.95 29.84
CA VAL A 420 29.79 56.62 28.58
C VAL A 420 30.57 56.07 27.38
N SER A 421 31.79 55.55 27.60
CA SER A 421 32.59 54.94 26.52
C SER A 421 32.14 53.53 26.12
N ASN A 422 31.22 52.89 26.86
CA ASN A 422 30.82 51.49 26.65
C ASN A 422 29.35 51.30 26.21
N ARG A 423 28.67 52.37 25.79
CA ARG A 423 27.41 52.27 25.02
C ARG A 423 27.71 52.26 23.52
N GLY A 424 28.51 51.30 23.09
CA GLY A 424 28.59 50.89 21.69
C GLY A 424 27.38 50.00 21.37
N SER A 425 26.74 50.27 20.22
CA SER A 425 25.52 49.63 19.73
C SER A 425 25.52 48.08 19.78
N PRO A 426 24.37 47.41 19.94
CA PRO A 426 24.27 45.95 20.04
C PRO A 426 24.45 45.19 18.70
N SER A 427 25.12 45.75 17.70
CA SER A 427 25.11 45.24 16.33
C SER A 427 26.37 44.49 15.86
N ASP A 428 27.37 44.28 16.72
CA ASP A 428 28.58 43.50 16.35
C ASP A 428 28.92 42.44 17.40
N ARG A 429 28.23 41.29 17.32
CA ARG A 429 28.64 40.05 18.01
C ARG A 429 28.40 38.85 17.09
N ARG A 430 29.10 38.75 15.96
CA ARG A 430 29.22 37.48 15.20
C ARG A 430 30.50 37.38 14.37
N TYR A 431 31.67 37.59 14.96
CA TYR A 431 32.88 36.91 14.52
C TYR A 431 33.77 36.67 15.73
N ASP A 432 33.61 35.51 16.36
CA ASP A 432 34.70 34.88 17.08
C ASP A 432 34.55 33.36 16.89
N THR A 433 35.44 32.83 16.07
CA THR A 433 35.81 31.41 16.07
C THR A 433 37.09 31.27 16.87
N PRO A 434 37.35 30.12 17.51
CA PRO A 434 38.17 30.05 18.71
C PRO A 434 39.65 29.93 18.37
N VAL A 435 40.46 30.91 18.77
CA VAL A 435 41.91 30.74 18.86
C VAL A 435 42.27 30.45 20.31
N ARG A 436 42.34 29.14 20.56
CA ARG A 436 43.30 28.41 21.40
C ARG A 436 43.97 29.17 22.55
N LEU A 437 43.72 28.61 23.74
CA LEU A 437 44.71 28.38 24.78
C LEU A 437 46.14 28.32 24.24
N ALA A 438 47.01 29.17 24.79
CA ALA A 438 48.38 28.81 25.05
C ALA A 438 48.74 29.30 26.45
N MET A 439 48.89 28.32 27.35
CA MET A 439 49.59 28.45 28.61
C MET A 439 50.93 29.15 28.44
N ILE A 440 51.27 30.07 29.35
CA ILE A 440 52.62 30.17 29.90
C ILE A 440 52.49 30.38 31.41
N HIS A 441 52.52 29.26 32.13
CA HIS A 441 53.30 29.17 33.35
C HIS A 441 54.77 29.18 32.92
N THR A 442 55.61 30.06 33.47
CA THR A 442 56.88 29.72 34.14
C THR A 442 57.67 30.98 34.53
N TYR A 443 58.13 30.94 35.79
CA TYR A 443 59.01 31.85 36.56
C TYR A 443 58.46 33.19 37.01
#